data_AF-A0A1I8G1H1-F1
#
_entry.id   AF-A0A1I8G1H1-F1
#
_cell.length_a   1.000
_cell.length_b   1.000
_cell.length_c   1.000
_cell.angle_alpha   90.00
_cell.angle_beta   90.00
_cell.angle_gamma   90.00
#
_symmetry.space_group_name_H-M   'P 1'
#
loop_
_entity.id
_entity.type
_entity.pdbx_description
1 polymer ?
#
loop_
_entity_poly.entity_id
_entity_poly.type
_entity_poly.pdbx_seq_one_letter_code
_entity_poly.pdbx_strand_id
1 'polypeptide(L)'
;MEDISADMLVTVNQSSLEPQLAEVTATAPILTRQPELSQATGDSRLAKPASLCHEQPLQVSVMRPQKKGDGMSAYVVYTVNHSTKLEHFSSSGGGSVTHRFSDFLALWERLRDRYASEGVVLPPKPEKSIIGAAKVKLGGGGAGGVANDDEFVERRRGELERFLTYCCEHPRLRLDADLCDFLERPGAVSVAAGGSGSGSGLGGVLRAFTSAVAAAGGGASGSSSASGSKAEEESDPWFEELYCRLQQQESSLRPWHAAASRLATKRRDYARQAHQLAASMARAAAIAEFPAEAAALSGSSDSSEPDGCHSARLMVAFGRLAETEDRIASLQAAQAECEFAELYEQLRHHLAMLESLRSACHERRRLRRCQADAEAGLSRRREERVKLERAGRDLTLCETQIAEAEAAVDRCRSEFESASAAIKSESDRIDLLRGFELRSALLCSMEHQLLQQQQVADAWQQFLPEAHKISPNSPGEVENN
;
A
#
# COMPACT_ATOMS: atom_id res chain seq x y z
N MET A 1 10.88 -36.39 38.55
CA MET A 1 10.66 -35.16 37.74
C MET A 1 9.79 -35.59 36.56
N GLU A 2 8.74 -36.38 36.82
CA GLU A 2 7.40 -35.96 37.27
C GLU A 2 6.72 -35.00 36.28
N ASP A 3 5.83 -35.61 35.49
CA ASP A 3 4.54 -35.14 35.00
C ASP A 3 4.34 -33.63 34.80
N ILE A 4 4.28 -33.24 33.52
CA ILE A 4 3.44 -32.12 33.10
C ILE A 4 2.36 -32.72 32.19
N SER A 5 1.19 -32.82 32.80
CA SER A 5 -0.05 -33.39 32.29
C SER A 5 -0.45 -32.85 30.91
N ALA A 6 -0.92 -33.75 30.06
CA ALA A 6 -1.44 -33.52 28.71
C ALA A 6 -2.83 -32.83 28.66
N ASP A 7 -3.19 -32.08 29.71
CA ASP A 7 -4.58 -31.66 29.98
C ASP A 7 -4.85 -30.15 29.76
N MET A 8 -4.05 -29.49 28.93
CA MET A 8 -4.32 -28.11 28.47
C MET A 8 -4.44 -27.98 26.95
N LEU A 9 -5.03 -28.98 26.29
CA LEU A 9 -5.66 -28.76 25.00
C LEU A 9 -6.99 -28.03 25.24
N VAL A 10 -6.92 -26.70 25.22
CA VAL A 10 -8.08 -25.82 25.12
C VAL A 10 -8.97 -26.34 23.99
N THR A 11 -10.15 -26.84 24.36
CA THR A 11 -11.22 -27.18 23.44
C THR A 11 -11.72 -25.89 22.79
N VAL A 12 -11.01 -25.41 21.77
CA VAL A 12 -11.55 -24.41 20.86
C VAL A 12 -12.61 -25.14 20.06
N ASN A 13 -13.87 -24.74 20.29
CA ASN A 13 -15.08 -25.34 19.77
C ASN A 13 -15.04 -25.35 18.22
N GLN A 14 -14.57 -26.46 17.63
CA GLN A 14 -14.38 -26.63 16.17
C GLN A 14 -15.68 -26.41 15.37
N SER A 15 -16.84 -26.63 15.98
CA SER A 15 -18.14 -26.58 15.28
C SER A 15 -18.70 -25.17 15.06
N SER A 16 -18.08 -24.12 15.60
CA SER A 16 -18.58 -22.74 15.44
C SER A 16 -17.88 -21.93 14.34
N LEU A 17 -16.77 -22.44 13.80
CA LEU A 17 -15.90 -21.71 12.86
C LEU A 17 -16.07 -22.19 11.40
N GLU A 18 -16.50 -23.45 11.19
CA GLU A 18 -16.63 -24.04 9.85
C GLU A 18 -17.54 -23.28 8.87
N PRO A 19 -18.75 -22.80 9.24
CA PRO A 19 -19.59 -22.09 8.28
C PRO A 19 -19.13 -20.65 8.01
N GLN A 20 -18.28 -20.06 8.86
CA GLN A 20 -17.73 -18.70 8.64
C GLN A 20 -16.41 -18.74 7.82
N LEU A 21 -15.65 -19.84 7.90
CA LEU A 21 -14.37 -20.01 7.19
C LEU A 21 -14.50 -20.35 5.69
N ALA A 22 -15.62 -20.89 5.23
CA ALA A 22 -15.84 -21.19 3.81
C ALA A 22 -16.13 -19.94 2.96
N GLU A 23 -16.66 -18.89 3.59
CA GLU A 23 -16.85 -17.58 2.94
C GLU A 23 -15.54 -16.79 2.85
N VAL A 24 -14.51 -17.19 3.63
CA VAL A 24 -13.24 -16.47 3.71
C VAL A 24 -12.39 -16.61 2.45
N THR A 25 -12.51 -17.72 1.72
CA THR A 25 -11.70 -18.05 0.54
C THR A 25 -12.34 -17.66 -0.80
N ALA A 26 -13.57 -17.16 -0.80
CA ALA A 26 -14.26 -16.79 -2.03
C ALA A 26 -14.77 -15.34 -1.97
N THR A 27 -14.08 -14.45 -2.69
CA THR A 27 -14.68 -13.25 -3.32
C THR A 27 -14.87 -11.99 -2.46
N ALA A 28 -14.02 -11.68 -1.47
CA ALA A 28 -14.02 -10.35 -0.82
C ALA A 28 -12.69 -9.59 -1.02
N PRO A 29 -12.73 -8.25 -1.24
CA PRO A 29 -11.53 -7.44 -1.47
C PRO A 29 -10.65 -7.30 -0.22
N ILE A 30 -9.34 -7.21 -0.47
CA ILE A 30 -8.20 -7.28 0.47
C ILE A 30 -8.16 -6.15 1.52
N LEU A 31 -8.98 -5.10 1.41
CA LEU A 31 -8.80 -3.86 2.20
C LEU A 31 -9.96 -3.48 3.12
N THR A 32 -10.93 -4.38 3.36
CA THR A 32 -12.06 -4.09 4.27
C THR A 32 -12.29 -5.13 5.36
N ARG A 33 -11.42 -6.13 5.50
CA ARG A 33 -11.44 -6.94 6.72
C ARG A 33 -10.87 -6.12 7.87
N GLN A 34 -11.74 -5.44 8.60
CA GLN A 34 -11.53 -5.43 10.05
C GLN A 34 -11.33 -6.88 10.47
N PRO A 35 -10.33 -7.21 11.28
CA PRO A 35 -10.23 -8.57 11.79
C PRO A 35 -11.57 -8.90 12.41
N GLU A 36 -12.27 -9.92 11.89
CA GLU A 36 -13.59 -10.31 12.40
C GLU A 36 -13.50 -10.71 13.88
N LEU A 37 -12.29 -11.01 14.36
CA LEU A 37 -11.94 -11.13 15.76
C LEU A 37 -12.27 -9.89 16.61
N SER A 38 -12.23 -8.65 16.09
CA SER A 38 -12.67 -7.47 16.86
C SER A 38 -14.17 -7.52 17.19
N GLN A 39 -14.99 -8.08 16.31
CA GLN A 39 -16.44 -8.24 16.53
C GLN A 39 -16.76 -9.51 17.30
N ALA A 40 -15.97 -10.58 17.12
CA ALA A 40 -16.16 -11.86 17.79
C ALA A 40 -15.62 -11.91 19.24
N THR A 41 -14.59 -11.13 19.58
CA THR A 41 -13.96 -11.16 20.93
C THR A 41 -14.36 -10.00 21.83
N GLY A 42 -15.01 -8.96 21.32
CA GLY A 42 -15.39 -7.77 22.11
C GLY A 42 -14.19 -7.00 22.67
N ASP A 43 -12.97 -7.28 22.20
CA ASP A 43 -11.74 -6.70 22.75
C ASP A 43 -11.54 -5.29 22.19
N SER A 44 -11.90 -4.28 22.97
CA SER A 44 -11.88 -2.86 22.57
C SER A 44 -10.50 -2.33 22.15
N ARG A 45 -9.43 -3.10 22.42
CA ARG A 45 -8.04 -2.80 22.07
C ARG A 45 -7.75 -2.95 20.58
N LEU A 46 -8.58 -3.69 19.86
CA LEU A 46 -8.47 -3.91 18.41
C LEU A 46 -9.34 -2.95 17.60
N ALA A 47 -10.15 -2.13 18.25
CA ALA A 47 -10.98 -1.15 17.57
C ALA A 47 -10.15 0.02 17.04
N LYS A 48 -10.57 0.58 15.89
CA LYS A 48 -10.00 1.82 15.37
C LYS A 48 -10.20 2.92 16.42
N PRO A 49 -9.15 3.71 16.75
CA PRO A 49 -9.27 4.79 17.72
C PRO A 49 -10.43 5.72 17.37
N ALA A 50 -11.28 6.05 18.35
CA ALA A 50 -12.46 6.89 18.12
C ALA A 50 -12.10 8.26 17.52
N SER A 51 -10.92 8.79 17.84
CA SER A 51 -10.38 10.04 17.26
C SER A 51 -10.09 9.97 15.76
N LEU A 52 -9.99 8.77 15.18
CA LEU A 52 -9.81 8.54 13.75
C LEU A 52 -11.12 8.16 13.04
N CYS A 53 -12.22 8.02 13.78
CA CYS A 53 -13.51 7.62 13.26
C CYS A 53 -14.37 8.85 12.95
N HIS A 54 -15.12 8.77 11.86
CA HIS A 54 -16.13 9.77 11.51
C HIS A 54 -17.52 9.23 11.83
N GLU A 55 -18.44 10.10 12.26
CA GLU A 55 -19.83 9.73 12.57
C GLU A 55 -20.55 9.12 11.36
N GLN A 56 -20.30 9.67 10.18
CA GLN A 56 -20.74 9.11 8.90
C GLN A 56 -19.52 8.55 8.17
N PRO A 57 -19.41 7.25 7.85
CA PRO A 57 -18.27 6.72 7.11
C PRO A 57 -18.38 6.99 5.59
N LEU A 58 -17.24 7.21 4.94
CA LEU A 58 -17.09 7.22 3.47
C LEU A 58 -16.17 6.05 3.14
N GLN A 59 -16.76 4.98 2.63
CA GLN A 59 -16.03 3.78 2.25
C GLN A 59 -15.80 3.79 0.74
N VAL A 60 -14.62 3.36 0.34
CA VAL A 60 -14.24 3.23 -1.06
C VAL A 60 -13.60 1.87 -1.28
N SER A 61 -13.87 1.31 -2.46
CA SER A 61 -13.20 0.08 -2.89
C SER A 61 -12.85 0.17 -4.36
N VAL A 62 -11.66 -0.29 -4.73
CA VAL A 62 -11.20 -0.31 -6.13
C VAL A 62 -11.28 -1.73 -6.65
N MET A 63 -12.16 -1.96 -7.61
CA MET A 63 -12.36 -3.26 -8.23
C MET A 63 -11.19 -3.66 -9.14
N ARG A 64 -11.19 -4.94 -9.55
CA ARG A 64 -10.18 -5.47 -10.46
C ARG A 64 -10.03 -4.64 -11.74
N PRO A 65 -8.79 -4.47 -12.22
CA PRO A 65 -8.50 -3.74 -13.44
C PRO A 65 -9.18 -4.38 -14.65
N GLN A 66 -9.75 -3.55 -15.53
CA GLN A 66 -10.31 -3.99 -16.81
C GLN A 66 -9.54 -3.35 -17.96
N LYS A 67 -9.06 -4.18 -18.89
CA LYS A 67 -8.48 -3.72 -20.15
C LYS A 67 -9.60 -3.33 -21.10
N LYS A 68 -9.69 -2.04 -21.46
CA LYS A 68 -10.63 -1.53 -22.46
C LYS A 68 -9.88 -1.21 -23.76
N GLY A 69 -10.48 -1.56 -24.90
CA GLY A 69 -9.93 -1.35 -26.24
C GLY A 69 -9.25 -2.58 -26.83
N ASP A 70 -9.02 -2.57 -28.13
CA ASP A 70 -8.40 -3.65 -28.90
C ASP A 70 -7.13 -3.14 -29.62
N GLY A 71 -6.12 -4.00 -29.76
CA GLY A 71 -4.85 -3.68 -30.39
C GLY A 71 -3.97 -2.67 -29.64
N MET A 72 -3.30 -1.78 -30.39
CA MET A 72 -2.28 -0.83 -29.89
C MET A 72 -2.84 0.32 -29.04
N SER A 73 -4.16 0.50 -28.97
CA SER A 73 -4.83 1.58 -28.23
C SER A 73 -5.47 1.13 -26.92
N ALA A 74 -5.25 -0.13 -26.50
CA ALA A 74 -5.82 -0.67 -25.28
C ALA A 74 -5.26 0.02 -24.01
N TYR A 75 -6.13 0.30 -23.04
CA TYR A 75 -5.77 0.93 -21.77
C TYR A 75 -6.45 0.22 -20.59
N VAL A 76 -5.85 0.35 -19.40
CA VAL A 76 -6.37 -0.24 -18.16
C VAL A 76 -7.24 0.78 -17.43
N VAL A 77 -8.40 0.33 -16.97
CA VAL A 77 -9.39 1.11 -16.22
C VAL A 77 -9.65 0.43 -14.88
N TYR A 78 -9.88 1.24 -13.85
CA TYR A 78 -10.22 0.81 -12.51
C TYR A 78 -11.65 1.29 -12.20
N THR A 79 -12.50 0.38 -11.75
CA THR A 79 -13.84 0.73 -11.26
C THR A 79 -13.73 1.05 -9.78
N VAL A 80 -14.06 2.28 -9.41
CA VAL A 80 -14.07 2.79 -8.04
C VAL A 80 -15.51 2.78 -7.55
N ASN A 81 -15.79 1.94 -6.55
CA ASN A 81 -17.06 1.98 -5.85
C ASN A 81 -16.89 2.85 -4.61
N HIS A 82 -17.91 3.65 -4.29
CA HIS A 82 -17.99 4.39 -3.05
C HIS A 82 -19.32 4.13 -2.38
N SER A 83 -19.34 4.14 -1.05
CA SER A 83 -20.53 4.06 -0.22
C SER A 83 -20.47 5.15 0.83
N THR A 84 -21.50 5.99 0.87
CA THR A 84 -21.54 7.17 1.73
C THR A 84 -22.96 7.52 2.13
N LYS A 85 -23.08 8.08 3.34
CA LYS A 85 -24.31 8.69 3.88
C LYS A 85 -24.19 10.22 4.00
N LEU A 86 -23.14 10.80 3.44
CA LEU A 86 -22.90 12.24 3.48
C LEU A 86 -23.86 12.99 2.56
N GLU A 87 -24.37 14.12 3.03
CA GLU A 87 -25.37 14.93 2.30
C GLU A 87 -24.81 15.72 1.11
N HIS A 88 -23.49 15.99 1.10
CA HIS A 88 -22.84 16.69 -0.03
C HIS A 88 -22.55 15.77 -1.22
N PHE A 89 -22.85 14.48 -1.11
CA PHE A 89 -22.83 13.56 -2.25
C PHE A 89 -24.21 13.55 -2.92
N SER A 90 -24.22 13.69 -4.24
CA SER A 90 -25.40 13.67 -5.11
C SER A 90 -26.18 12.35 -5.02
N SER A 91 -25.48 11.25 -4.73
CA SER A 91 -26.06 9.90 -4.62
C SER A 91 -25.98 9.39 -3.18
N SER A 92 -27.08 9.54 -2.42
CA SER A 92 -27.20 8.91 -1.09
C SER A 92 -27.33 7.39 -1.26
N GLY A 93 -26.34 6.61 -0.84
CA GLY A 93 -26.40 5.14 -0.90
C GLY A 93 -25.31 4.45 -1.74
N GLY A 94 -24.43 5.23 -2.38
CA GLY A 94 -23.24 4.73 -3.08
C GLY A 94 -23.33 4.75 -4.60
N GLY A 95 -22.17 4.63 -5.24
CA GLY A 95 -22.02 4.71 -6.69
C GLY A 95 -20.76 4.02 -7.18
N SER A 96 -20.68 3.83 -8.50
CA SER A 96 -19.56 3.18 -9.18
C SER A 96 -19.11 4.03 -10.37
N VAL A 97 -17.83 4.42 -10.39
CA VAL A 97 -17.25 5.26 -11.44
C VAL A 97 -15.97 4.62 -11.97
N THR A 98 -15.75 4.71 -13.28
CA THR A 98 -14.56 4.12 -13.90
C THR A 98 -13.51 5.17 -14.24
N HIS A 99 -12.27 4.97 -13.79
CA HIS A 99 -11.14 5.89 -13.98
C HIS A 99 -9.91 5.19 -14.56
N ARG A 100 -9.11 5.92 -15.34
CA ARG A 100 -7.78 5.48 -15.78
C ARG A 100 -6.76 5.87 -14.73
N PHE A 101 -5.61 5.19 -14.72
CA PHE A 101 -4.52 5.53 -13.80
C PHE A 101 -4.08 7.01 -13.89
N SER A 102 -4.13 7.62 -15.08
CA SER A 102 -3.85 9.05 -15.26
C SER A 102 -4.79 9.97 -14.49
N ASP A 103 -6.06 9.58 -14.31
CA ASP A 103 -7.05 10.38 -13.60
C ASP A 103 -6.74 10.43 -12.10
N PHE A 104 -6.30 9.31 -11.50
CA PHE A 104 -5.83 9.27 -10.11
C PHE A 104 -4.62 10.17 -9.87
N LEU A 105 -3.70 10.22 -10.83
CA LEU A 105 -2.52 11.08 -10.73
C LEU A 105 -2.89 12.55 -10.84
N ALA A 106 -3.82 12.89 -11.73
CA ALA A 106 -4.34 14.24 -11.85
C ALA A 106 -5.03 14.68 -10.55
N LEU A 107 -5.79 13.77 -9.90
CA LEU A 107 -6.40 14.03 -8.60
C LEU A 107 -5.33 14.29 -7.54
N TRP A 108 -4.32 13.42 -7.45
CA TRP A 108 -3.23 13.58 -6.50
C TRP A 108 -2.49 14.91 -6.69
N GLU A 109 -2.22 15.32 -7.93
CA GLU A 109 -1.54 16.58 -8.24
C GLU A 109 -2.39 17.80 -7.82
N ARG A 110 -3.71 17.78 -8.05
CA ARG A 110 -4.61 18.85 -7.59
C ARG A 110 -4.67 18.95 -6.07
N LEU A 111 -4.82 17.81 -5.39
CA LEU A 111 -4.83 17.78 -3.94
C LEU A 111 -3.52 18.30 -3.37
N ARG A 112 -2.38 17.94 -3.97
CA ARG A 112 -1.07 18.48 -3.59
C ARG A 112 -0.99 19.98 -3.75
N ASP A 113 -1.36 20.48 -4.92
CA ASP A 113 -1.21 21.91 -5.22
C ASP A 113 -2.11 22.78 -4.31
N ARG A 114 -3.26 22.26 -3.87
CA ARG A 114 -4.17 22.93 -2.92
C ARG A 114 -3.73 22.82 -1.47
N TYR A 115 -3.38 21.62 -1.01
CA TYR A 115 -3.28 21.33 0.42
C TYR A 115 -1.83 21.26 0.96
N ALA A 116 -0.81 21.20 0.09
CA ALA A 116 0.58 21.13 0.54
C ALA A 116 1.01 22.38 1.32
N SER A 117 0.64 23.58 0.86
CA SER A 117 0.91 24.84 1.56
C SER A 117 0.11 24.97 2.86
N GLU A 118 -0.98 24.23 3.01
CA GLU A 118 -1.80 24.23 4.22
C GLU A 118 -1.30 23.23 5.29
N GLY A 119 -0.19 22.53 5.02
CA GLY A 119 0.44 21.57 5.93
C GLY A 119 -0.28 20.22 6.03
N VAL A 120 -1.17 19.89 5.09
CA VAL A 120 -1.85 18.58 5.05
C VAL A 120 -0.90 17.53 4.45
N VAL A 121 -0.78 16.38 5.11
CA VAL A 121 0.05 15.28 4.62
C VAL A 121 -0.77 14.41 3.68
N LEU A 122 -0.36 14.39 2.42
CA LEU A 122 -0.99 13.57 1.41
C LEU A 122 -0.41 12.16 1.38
N PRO A 123 -1.25 11.15 1.06
CA PRO A 123 -0.77 9.80 0.82
C PRO A 123 0.27 9.80 -0.32
N PRO A 124 1.22 8.86 -0.30
CA PRO A 124 2.29 8.81 -1.29
C PRO A 124 1.73 8.73 -2.71
N LYS A 125 2.42 9.37 -3.65
CA LYS A 125 2.00 9.39 -5.05
C LYS A 125 1.91 7.96 -5.59
N PRO A 126 0.78 7.54 -6.17
CA PRO A 126 0.70 6.24 -6.83
C PRO A 126 1.77 6.11 -7.92
N GLU A 127 2.53 5.02 -7.93
CA GLU A 127 3.70 4.93 -8.79
C GLU A 127 3.32 4.70 -10.27
N LYS A 128 3.80 5.61 -11.13
CA LYS A 128 3.92 5.35 -12.58
C LYS A 128 5.02 4.30 -12.76
N SER A 129 4.77 3.03 -12.46
CA SER A 129 5.80 2.01 -12.71
C SER A 129 6.11 1.94 -14.21
N ILE A 130 7.33 2.39 -14.51
CA ILE A 130 7.96 2.39 -15.84
C ILE A 130 8.48 0.98 -16.16
N ILE A 131 8.74 0.17 -15.12
CA ILE A 131 9.32 -1.17 -15.22
C ILE A 131 8.30 -2.18 -15.77
N GLY A 132 7.02 -2.06 -15.39
CA GLY A 132 5.94 -2.86 -16.01
C GLY A 132 5.62 -2.39 -17.43
N ALA A 133 5.51 -1.07 -17.66
CA ALA A 133 5.14 -0.52 -18.96
C ALA A 133 6.21 -0.72 -20.06
N ALA A 134 7.50 -0.71 -19.71
CA ALA A 134 8.59 -0.98 -20.67
C ALA A 134 8.65 -2.46 -21.09
N LYS A 135 8.24 -3.39 -20.22
CA LYS A 135 8.12 -4.82 -20.54
C LYS A 135 6.82 -5.14 -21.28
N VAL A 136 5.72 -4.46 -20.97
CA VAL A 136 4.44 -4.53 -21.70
C VAL A 136 4.56 -4.04 -23.16
N LYS A 137 5.53 -3.16 -23.45
CA LYS A 137 5.78 -2.63 -24.81
C LYS A 137 6.84 -3.40 -25.61
N LEU A 138 7.63 -4.25 -24.99
CA LEU A 138 8.61 -5.11 -25.68
C LEU A 138 8.02 -6.53 -25.76
N GLY A 139 7.50 -6.87 -26.94
CA GLY A 139 6.67 -8.04 -27.20
C GLY A 139 7.15 -9.38 -26.60
N GLY A 140 6.16 -10.24 -26.36
CA GLY A 140 6.32 -11.57 -25.77
C GLY A 140 7.47 -12.40 -26.32
N GLY A 141 8.15 -13.10 -25.42
CA GLY A 141 9.27 -13.96 -25.75
C GLY A 141 9.98 -14.47 -24.51
N GLY A 142 9.27 -15.24 -23.68
CA GLY A 142 9.85 -15.92 -22.53
C GLY A 142 8.77 -16.61 -21.71
N ALA A 143 8.68 -17.93 -21.82
CA ALA A 143 7.80 -18.77 -21.01
C ALA A 143 8.08 -18.48 -19.52
N GLY A 144 7.16 -17.77 -18.86
CA GLY A 144 7.30 -17.24 -17.49
C GLY A 144 6.73 -15.82 -17.27
N GLY A 145 6.24 -15.15 -18.31
CA GLY A 145 5.87 -13.72 -18.26
C GLY A 145 4.44 -13.34 -17.84
N VAL A 146 3.46 -14.25 -17.84
CA VAL A 146 2.04 -13.88 -17.65
C VAL A 146 1.71 -13.53 -16.19
N ALA A 147 2.37 -14.17 -15.22
CA ALA A 147 2.11 -13.94 -13.79
C ALA A 147 2.57 -12.54 -13.29
N ASN A 148 3.60 -11.96 -13.90
CA ASN A 148 4.17 -10.67 -13.43
C ASN A 148 3.31 -9.46 -13.84
N ASP A 149 2.58 -9.54 -14.96
CA ASP A 149 1.74 -8.44 -15.42
C ASP A 149 0.49 -8.31 -14.53
N ASP A 150 -0.20 -9.42 -14.26
CA ASP A 150 -1.38 -9.42 -13.37
C ASP A 150 -1.02 -9.07 -11.92
N GLU A 151 0.09 -9.60 -11.39
CA GLU A 151 0.60 -9.23 -10.05
C GLU A 151 0.87 -7.72 -9.96
N PHE A 152 1.44 -7.14 -11.00
CA PHE A 152 1.71 -5.72 -11.06
C PHE A 152 0.44 -4.87 -11.09
N VAL A 153 -0.56 -5.23 -11.90
CA VAL A 153 -1.81 -4.46 -11.96
C VAL A 153 -2.60 -4.61 -10.65
N GLU A 154 -2.57 -5.78 -10.02
CA GLU A 154 -3.21 -6.01 -8.73
C GLU A 154 -2.52 -5.24 -7.59
N ARG A 155 -1.19 -5.22 -7.56
CA ARG A 155 -0.43 -4.38 -6.64
C ARG A 155 -0.79 -2.90 -6.78
N ARG A 156 -0.85 -2.42 -8.02
CA ARG A 156 -1.28 -1.06 -8.32
C ARG A 156 -2.72 -0.79 -7.87
N ARG A 157 -3.64 -1.73 -8.09
CA ARG A 157 -5.03 -1.60 -7.62
C ARG A 157 -5.07 -1.40 -6.10
N GLY A 158 -4.31 -2.19 -5.34
CA GLY A 158 -4.20 -2.06 -3.89
C GLY A 158 -3.54 -0.75 -3.43
N GLU A 159 -2.59 -0.19 -4.20
CA GLU A 159 -2.06 1.16 -3.94
C GLU A 159 -3.11 2.26 -4.16
N LEU A 160 -3.87 2.18 -5.25
CA LEU A 160 -4.92 3.13 -5.58
C LEU A 160 -6.05 3.11 -4.56
N GLU A 161 -6.43 1.92 -4.10
CA GLU A 161 -7.42 1.75 -3.05
C GLU A 161 -6.97 2.40 -1.74
N ARG A 162 -5.73 2.11 -1.28
CA ARG A 162 -5.18 2.74 -0.07
C ARG A 162 -5.06 4.26 -0.19
N PHE A 163 -4.66 4.75 -1.37
CA PHE A 163 -4.65 6.19 -1.65
C PHE A 163 -6.04 6.81 -1.44
N LEU A 164 -7.09 6.24 -2.06
CA LEU A 164 -8.44 6.75 -1.93
C LEU A 164 -8.99 6.61 -0.52
N THR A 165 -8.79 5.46 0.13
CA THR A 165 -9.23 5.23 1.51
C THR A 165 -8.62 6.27 2.43
N TYR A 166 -7.32 6.55 2.32
CA TYR A 166 -6.68 7.59 3.11
C TYR A 166 -7.30 8.98 2.88
N CYS A 167 -7.54 9.36 1.62
CA CYS A 167 -8.20 10.62 1.29
C CYS A 167 -9.62 10.71 1.87
N CYS A 168 -10.38 9.62 1.82
CA CYS A 168 -11.74 9.55 2.34
C CYS A 168 -11.80 9.57 3.88
N GLU A 169 -10.77 9.06 4.54
CA GLU A 169 -10.66 9.07 6.01
C GLU A 169 -10.09 10.36 6.56
N HIS A 170 -9.39 11.15 5.73
CA HIS A 170 -8.80 12.40 6.18
C HIS A 170 -9.88 13.50 6.36
N PRO A 171 -9.97 14.17 7.53
CA PRO A 171 -11.04 15.13 7.83
C PRO A 171 -11.23 16.26 6.80
N ARG A 172 -10.11 16.81 6.30
CA ARG A 172 -10.13 17.89 5.29
C ARG A 172 -10.34 17.38 3.85
N LEU A 173 -9.56 16.38 3.42
CA LEU A 173 -9.60 15.87 2.04
C LEU A 173 -10.95 15.25 1.67
N ARG A 174 -11.65 14.67 2.64
CA ARG A 174 -12.99 14.11 2.44
C ARG A 174 -14.01 15.12 1.95
N LEU A 175 -13.86 16.39 2.34
CA LEU A 175 -14.75 17.48 1.97
C LEU A 175 -14.30 18.19 0.68
N ASP A 176 -13.19 17.75 0.08
CA ASP A 176 -12.65 18.37 -1.11
C ASP A 176 -13.55 18.11 -2.34
N ALA A 177 -13.78 19.17 -3.11
CA ALA A 177 -14.63 19.11 -4.28
C ALA A 177 -14.03 18.25 -5.41
N ASP A 178 -12.71 18.28 -5.62
CA ASP A 178 -12.06 17.46 -6.65
C ASP A 178 -12.14 15.96 -6.30
N LEU A 179 -12.05 15.60 -5.01
CA LEU A 179 -12.28 14.22 -4.54
C LEU A 179 -13.74 13.78 -4.71
N CYS A 180 -14.70 14.60 -4.29
CA CYS A 180 -16.13 14.28 -4.44
C CYS A 180 -16.49 14.11 -5.92
N ASP A 181 -16.05 15.04 -6.77
CA ASP A 181 -16.23 15.00 -8.22
C ASP A 181 -15.60 13.75 -8.84
N PHE A 182 -14.42 13.35 -8.37
CA PHE A 182 -13.78 12.11 -8.81
C PHE A 182 -14.62 10.87 -8.45
N LEU A 183 -15.22 10.83 -7.25
CA LEU A 183 -16.02 9.69 -6.82
C LEU A 183 -17.39 9.61 -7.52
N GLU A 184 -17.95 10.73 -7.96
CA GLU A 184 -19.29 10.78 -8.57
C GLU A 184 -19.29 10.83 -10.10
N ARG A 185 -18.30 11.47 -10.71
CA ARG A 185 -18.30 11.75 -12.15
C ARG A 185 -17.09 11.11 -12.85
N PRO A 186 -17.30 10.26 -13.87
CA PRO A 186 -16.19 9.72 -14.65
C PRO A 186 -15.48 10.85 -15.40
N GLY A 187 -14.14 10.92 -15.27
CA GLY A 187 -13.30 11.86 -16.02
C GLY A 187 -13.39 13.34 -15.60
N ALA A 188 -14.09 13.72 -14.53
CA ALA A 188 -14.20 15.12 -14.11
C ALA A 188 -12.83 15.79 -13.86
N VAL A 189 -11.89 15.02 -13.31
CA VAL A 189 -10.53 15.50 -12.97
C VAL A 189 -9.64 15.63 -14.21
N SER A 190 -9.85 14.86 -15.28
CA SER A 190 -9.09 15.00 -16.53
C SER A 190 -9.72 16.02 -17.49
N VAL A 191 -11.04 16.16 -17.51
CA VAL A 191 -11.74 17.13 -18.37
C VAL A 191 -11.46 18.57 -17.94
N ALA A 192 -11.36 18.89 -16.65
CA ALA A 192 -10.91 20.23 -16.24
C ALA A 192 -9.43 20.52 -16.59
N ALA A 193 -8.63 19.51 -16.93
CA ALA A 193 -7.28 19.69 -17.47
C ALA A 193 -7.24 19.79 -19.01
N GLY A 194 -8.30 19.39 -19.72
CA GLY A 194 -8.37 19.39 -21.19
C GLY A 194 -9.55 20.15 -21.81
N GLY A 195 -10.40 20.78 -21.00
CA GLY A 195 -11.70 21.34 -21.37
C GLY A 195 -11.86 22.84 -21.16
N SER A 196 -10.76 23.59 -21.01
CA SER A 196 -10.75 25.00 -21.39
C SER A 196 -10.42 25.08 -22.88
N GLY A 197 -11.48 24.99 -23.70
CA GLY A 197 -11.39 25.26 -25.12
C GLY A 197 -10.84 26.66 -25.38
N SER A 198 -10.03 26.75 -26.43
CA SER A 198 -9.69 27.94 -27.22
C SER A 198 -10.54 29.18 -26.89
N GLY A 199 -10.06 29.91 -25.89
CA GLY A 199 -10.54 31.21 -25.44
C GLY A 199 -9.30 31.97 -24.98
N SER A 200 -8.93 32.98 -25.76
CA SER A 200 -7.76 33.83 -25.57
C SER A 200 -7.55 34.29 -24.12
N GLY A 201 -6.29 34.25 -23.67
CA GLY A 201 -5.76 35.09 -22.58
C GLY A 201 -5.79 34.52 -21.16
N LEU A 202 -4.63 34.53 -20.50
CA LEU A 202 -4.42 34.50 -19.03
C LEU A 202 -4.30 33.14 -18.30
N GLY A 203 -3.92 32.04 -18.96
CA GLY A 203 -3.52 30.78 -18.29
C GLY A 203 -2.00 30.49 -18.28
N GLY A 204 -1.22 31.24 -19.06
CA GLY A 204 0.22 31.00 -19.28
C GLY A 204 1.17 31.98 -18.58
N VAL A 205 0.68 32.82 -17.66
CA VAL A 205 1.44 33.95 -17.11
C VAL A 205 2.02 33.69 -15.72
N LEU A 206 1.83 32.51 -15.11
CA LEU A 206 2.47 32.18 -13.82
C LEU A 206 3.81 31.41 -13.93
N ARG A 207 4.29 31.14 -15.15
CA ARG A 207 5.66 30.65 -15.40
C ARG A 207 6.60 31.75 -15.93
N ALA A 208 6.12 32.99 -16.03
CA ALA A 208 6.86 34.15 -16.54
C ALA A 208 7.08 35.28 -15.51
N PHE A 209 6.59 35.14 -14.27
CA PHE A 209 6.87 36.10 -13.19
C PHE A 209 8.06 35.70 -12.29
N THR A 210 8.60 34.50 -12.45
CA THR A 210 9.85 34.09 -11.78
C THR A 210 11.12 34.38 -12.61
N SER A 211 11.00 34.93 -13.82
CA SER A 211 12.14 35.32 -14.66
C SER A 211 12.33 36.84 -14.84
N ALA A 212 11.48 37.68 -14.22
CA ALA A 212 11.55 39.14 -14.35
C ALA A 212 12.17 39.87 -13.14
N VAL A 213 12.72 39.14 -12.16
CA VAL A 213 13.65 39.69 -11.14
C VAL A 213 15.12 39.45 -11.52
N ALA A 214 15.39 38.71 -12.59
CA ALA A 214 16.74 38.37 -13.05
C ALA A 214 17.28 39.28 -14.18
N ALA A 215 16.50 40.23 -14.69
CA ALA A 215 16.83 41.00 -15.90
C ALA A 215 16.88 42.53 -15.71
N ALA A 216 16.98 43.02 -14.47
CA ALA A 216 17.34 44.42 -14.17
C ALA A 216 18.70 44.56 -13.45
N GLY A 217 19.50 43.50 -13.46
CA GLY A 217 20.84 43.44 -12.89
C GLY A 217 21.79 42.65 -13.78
N GLY A 218 21.98 43.13 -15.02
CA GLY A 218 22.92 42.53 -15.95
C GLY A 218 24.36 42.92 -15.60
N GLY A 219 25.15 41.93 -15.19
CA GLY A 219 26.59 41.91 -15.43
C GLY A 219 27.50 41.99 -14.20
N ALA A 220 27.85 40.83 -13.65
CA ALA A 220 29.24 40.40 -13.55
C ALA A 220 29.30 39.04 -12.86
N SER A 221 29.87 38.07 -13.56
CA SER A 221 30.51 36.90 -12.98
C SER A 221 31.44 37.35 -11.87
N GLY A 222 31.07 37.06 -10.63
CA GLY A 222 31.84 37.38 -9.44
C GLY A 222 31.39 36.48 -8.32
N SER A 223 32.17 35.44 -8.08
CA SER A 223 32.21 34.72 -6.81
C SER A 223 32.11 35.70 -5.65
N SER A 224 30.95 35.74 -5.01
CA SER A 224 30.72 36.49 -3.79
C SER A 224 30.09 35.56 -2.78
N SER A 225 30.96 34.76 -2.17
CA SER A 225 30.88 34.45 -0.75
C SER A 225 30.76 35.78 0.00
N ALA A 226 29.55 36.29 0.15
CA ALA A 226 29.28 37.53 0.85
C ALA A 226 27.98 37.36 1.65
N SER A 227 28.15 36.80 2.85
CA SER A 227 27.50 37.24 4.08
C SER A 227 26.29 38.16 3.88
N GLY A 228 25.09 37.60 3.87
CA GLY A 228 23.84 38.35 3.83
C GLY A 228 22.74 37.57 4.53
N SER A 229 22.55 37.86 5.82
CA SER A 229 21.57 37.26 6.74
C SER A 229 21.49 35.74 6.67
N LYS A 230 22.32 35.08 7.49
CA LYS A 230 21.88 33.85 8.17
C LYS A 230 20.64 34.27 8.97
N ALA A 231 19.47 34.34 8.30
CA ALA A 231 18.20 34.33 8.99
C ALA A 231 18.35 33.14 9.92
N GLU A 232 18.45 33.45 11.20
CA GLU A 232 18.66 32.48 12.26
C GLU A 232 17.71 31.34 11.94
N GLU A 233 18.28 30.19 11.60
CA GLU A 233 17.51 28.98 11.32
C GLU A 233 16.89 28.65 12.66
N GLU A 234 15.74 29.28 12.92
CA GLU A 234 15.02 29.21 14.16
C GLU A 234 14.52 27.78 14.22
N SER A 235 15.33 26.96 14.88
CA SER A 235 15.11 25.54 14.93
C SER A 235 14.04 25.31 15.96
N ASP A 236 12.80 25.20 15.49
CA ASP A 236 11.68 24.81 16.32
C ASP A 236 11.99 23.44 16.92
N PRO A 237 12.22 23.33 18.25
CA PRO A 237 12.68 22.08 18.88
C PRO A 237 11.71 20.93 18.64
N TRP A 238 10.41 21.22 18.51
CA TRP A 238 9.40 20.21 18.25
C TRP A 238 9.60 19.57 16.86
N PHE A 239 10.01 20.35 15.85
CA PHE A 239 10.26 19.81 14.51
C PHE A 239 11.61 19.10 14.39
N GLU A 240 12.61 19.49 15.17
CA GLU A 240 13.83 18.70 15.31
C GLU A 240 13.54 17.33 15.92
N GLU A 241 12.76 17.31 17.01
CA GLU A 241 12.32 16.08 17.65
C GLU A 241 11.49 15.22 16.68
N LEU A 242 10.56 15.83 15.94
CA LEU A 242 9.81 15.13 14.89
C LEU A 242 10.76 14.52 13.86
N TYR A 243 11.77 15.25 13.38
CA TYR A 243 12.72 14.72 12.41
C TYR A 243 13.47 13.49 12.94
N CYS A 244 13.99 13.58 14.17
CA CYS A 244 14.64 12.47 14.86
C CYS A 244 13.69 11.27 15.02
N ARG A 245 12.42 11.52 15.42
CA ARG A 245 11.39 10.51 15.57
C ARG A 245 11.10 9.81 14.24
N LEU A 246 10.93 10.56 13.14
CA LEU A 246 10.71 10.00 11.80
C LEU A 246 11.89 9.16 11.34
N GLN A 247 13.12 9.60 11.62
CA GLN A 247 14.33 8.82 11.30
C GLN A 247 14.40 7.52 12.10
N GLN A 248 14.07 7.54 13.39
CA GLN A 248 14.01 6.36 14.23
C GLN A 248 12.89 5.39 13.81
N GLN A 249 11.70 5.91 13.50
CA GLN A 249 10.59 5.11 13.01
C GLN A 249 10.94 4.43 11.69
N GLU A 250 11.52 5.17 10.74
CA GLU A 250 11.96 4.59 9.47
C GLU A 250 13.06 3.54 9.66
N SER A 251 14.07 3.82 10.49
CA SER A 251 15.15 2.85 10.75
C SER A 251 14.64 1.58 11.41
N SER A 252 13.61 1.68 12.25
CA SER A 252 12.95 0.52 12.84
C SER A 252 12.10 -0.27 11.83
N LEU A 253 11.37 0.40 10.92
CA LEU A 253 10.44 -0.24 9.99
C LEU A 253 11.13 -0.85 8.75
N ARG A 254 12.25 -0.29 8.29
CA ARG A 254 12.97 -0.81 7.10
C ARG A 254 13.37 -2.28 7.24
N PRO A 255 13.95 -2.74 8.37
CA PRO A 255 14.24 -4.16 8.59
C PRO A 255 13.00 -5.06 8.54
N TRP A 256 11.88 -4.62 9.12
CA TRP A 256 10.61 -5.35 9.07
C TRP A 256 10.09 -5.49 7.64
N HIS A 257 10.08 -4.40 6.88
CA HIS A 257 9.70 -4.41 5.47
C HIS A 257 10.59 -5.36 4.65
N ALA A 258 11.91 -5.32 4.88
CA ALA A 258 12.84 -6.23 4.23
C ALA A 258 12.63 -7.70 4.63
N ALA A 259 12.29 -7.96 5.90
CA ALA A 259 11.98 -9.30 6.39
C ALA A 259 10.67 -9.84 5.77
N ALA A 260 9.61 -9.04 5.72
CA ALA A 260 8.35 -9.39 5.07
C ALA A 260 8.53 -9.70 3.58
N SER A 261 9.34 -8.90 2.86
CA SER A 261 9.68 -9.17 1.46
C SER A 261 10.42 -10.50 1.27
N ARG A 262 11.42 -10.77 2.12
CA ARG A 262 12.16 -12.04 2.10
C ARG A 262 11.25 -13.22 2.40
N LEU A 263 10.35 -13.09 3.38
CA LEU A 263 9.41 -14.15 3.76
C LEU A 263 8.51 -14.52 2.58
N ALA A 264 7.84 -13.55 1.97
CA ALA A 264 6.98 -13.77 0.81
C ALA A 264 7.74 -14.41 -0.36
N THR A 265 8.95 -13.92 -0.66
CA THR A 265 9.78 -14.47 -1.74
C THR A 265 10.20 -15.91 -1.47
N LYS A 266 10.66 -16.20 -0.24
CA LYS A 266 11.06 -17.55 0.15
C LYS A 266 9.90 -18.54 0.12
N ARG A 267 8.69 -18.12 0.50
CA ARG A 267 7.49 -18.96 0.40
C ARG A 267 7.06 -19.21 -1.04
N ARG A 268 7.13 -18.20 -1.92
CA ARG A 268 6.92 -18.41 -3.37
C ARG A 268 7.91 -19.40 -3.96
N ASP A 269 9.19 -19.29 -3.58
CA ASP A 269 10.23 -20.21 -4.06
C ASP A 269 10.01 -21.63 -3.53
N TYR A 270 9.62 -21.77 -2.25
CA TYR A 270 9.27 -23.05 -1.65
C TYR A 270 8.06 -23.70 -2.34
N ALA A 271 6.98 -22.95 -2.54
CA ALA A 271 5.79 -23.42 -3.25
C ALA A 271 6.13 -23.88 -4.68
N ARG A 272 6.98 -23.14 -5.40
CA ARG A 272 7.45 -23.52 -6.74
C ARG A 272 8.24 -24.83 -6.71
N GLN A 273 9.13 -25.01 -5.74
CA GLN A 273 9.91 -26.25 -5.59
C GLN A 273 9.02 -27.43 -5.20
N ALA A 274 8.05 -27.22 -4.32
CA ALA A 274 7.07 -28.24 -3.92
C ALA A 274 6.20 -28.69 -5.10
N HIS A 275 5.68 -27.77 -5.92
CA HIS A 275 4.98 -28.12 -7.17
C HIS A 275 5.86 -28.93 -8.13
N GLN A 276 7.13 -28.57 -8.28
CA GLN A 276 8.07 -29.33 -9.13
C GLN A 276 8.31 -30.74 -8.62
N LEU A 277 8.39 -30.91 -7.30
CA LEU A 277 8.51 -32.21 -6.64
C LEU A 277 7.23 -33.04 -6.81
N ALA A 278 6.06 -32.45 -6.58
CA ALA A 278 4.78 -33.11 -6.82
C ALA A 278 4.64 -33.58 -8.28
N ALA A 279 5.01 -32.74 -9.24
CA ALA A 279 4.98 -33.10 -10.66
C ALA A 279 6.01 -34.19 -11.04
N SER A 280 7.16 -34.28 -10.37
CA SER A 280 8.10 -35.39 -10.60
C SER A 280 7.60 -36.69 -9.98
N MET A 281 7.00 -36.64 -8.79
CA MET A 281 6.36 -37.79 -8.14
C MET A 281 5.18 -38.32 -8.94
N ALA A 282 4.30 -37.44 -9.47
CA ALA A 282 3.18 -37.83 -10.32
C ALA A 282 3.65 -38.51 -11.62
N ARG A 283 4.74 -38.02 -12.22
CA ARG A 283 5.34 -38.67 -13.40
C ARG A 283 5.93 -40.05 -13.06
N ALA A 284 6.58 -40.18 -11.91
CA ALA A 284 7.09 -41.47 -11.45
C ALA A 284 5.94 -42.47 -11.21
N ALA A 285 4.82 -42.00 -10.62
CA ALA A 285 3.59 -42.78 -10.47
C ALA A 285 3.06 -43.30 -11.83
N ALA A 286 2.97 -42.41 -12.83
CA ALA A 286 2.46 -42.74 -14.17
C ALA A 286 3.36 -43.71 -14.97
N ILE A 287 4.69 -43.64 -14.83
CA ILE A 287 5.62 -44.55 -15.54
C ILE A 287 5.40 -46.01 -15.10
N ALA A 288 5.03 -46.24 -13.85
CA ALA A 288 4.81 -47.59 -13.34
C ALA A 288 3.38 -48.14 -13.57
N GLU A 289 2.46 -47.35 -14.11
CA GLU A 289 1.17 -47.84 -14.62
C GLU A 289 1.33 -48.67 -15.92
N PHE A 290 2.55 -48.74 -16.48
CA PHE A 290 2.94 -49.64 -17.57
C PHE A 290 3.73 -50.87 -17.02
N PRO A 291 3.04 -51.92 -16.54
CA PRO A 291 3.67 -53.04 -15.83
C PRO A 291 4.70 -53.82 -16.66
N ALA A 292 4.64 -53.78 -17.99
CA ALA A 292 5.56 -54.49 -18.87
C ALA A 292 6.98 -53.87 -18.93
N GLU A 293 7.11 -52.55 -18.83
CA GLU A 293 8.42 -51.86 -18.81
C GLU A 293 9.03 -51.82 -17.41
N ALA A 294 8.20 -51.68 -16.36
CA ALA A 294 8.65 -51.73 -14.97
C ALA A 294 9.19 -53.13 -14.58
N ALA A 295 8.55 -54.21 -15.04
CA ALA A 295 9.03 -55.58 -14.84
C ALA A 295 10.34 -55.88 -15.62
N ALA A 296 10.54 -55.24 -16.78
CA ALA A 296 11.78 -55.34 -17.54
C ALA A 296 12.96 -54.62 -16.87
N LEU A 297 12.69 -53.58 -16.06
CA LEU A 297 13.69 -52.84 -15.29
C LEU A 297 14.01 -53.48 -13.92
N SER A 298 13.06 -54.21 -13.32
CA SER A 298 13.24 -54.82 -11.98
C SER A 298 13.96 -56.17 -11.98
N GLY A 299 14.16 -56.81 -13.14
CA GLY A 299 14.99 -58.02 -13.29
C GLY A 299 14.53 -59.26 -12.51
N SER A 300 13.34 -59.23 -11.90
CA SER A 300 12.83 -60.28 -11.02
C SER A 300 11.91 -61.23 -11.79
N SER A 301 12.50 -62.20 -12.48
CA SER A 301 11.83 -63.45 -12.84
C SER A 301 12.00 -64.44 -11.69
N ASP A 302 10.89 -65.04 -11.25
CA ASP A 302 10.73 -66.05 -10.19
C ASP A 302 10.62 -65.55 -8.74
N SER A 303 9.39 -65.38 -8.26
CA SER A 303 8.89 -66.16 -7.12
C SER A 303 7.37 -65.95 -6.91
N SER A 304 6.76 -66.95 -6.30
CA SER A 304 5.33 -67.15 -6.13
C SER A 304 4.79 -66.50 -4.85
N GLU A 305 4.78 -65.18 -4.80
CA GLU A 305 3.99 -64.33 -3.88
C GLU A 305 3.34 -63.21 -4.73
N PRO A 306 2.24 -62.56 -4.31
CA PRO A 306 1.57 -61.53 -5.10
C PRO A 306 2.35 -60.20 -5.08
N ASP A 307 3.63 -60.22 -5.46
CA ASP A 307 4.56 -59.08 -5.47
C ASP A 307 4.13 -57.96 -6.42
N GLY A 308 3.27 -58.27 -7.40
CA GLY A 308 2.59 -57.27 -8.22
C GLY A 308 1.67 -56.33 -7.41
N CYS A 309 1.20 -56.75 -6.22
CA CYS A 309 0.34 -55.96 -5.36
C CYS A 309 1.12 -54.93 -4.53
N HIS A 310 2.34 -55.26 -4.06
CA HIS A 310 3.16 -54.31 -3.30
C HIS A 310 3.64 -53.15 -4.17
N SER A 311 4.13 -53.45 -5.38
CA SER A 311 4.50 -52.43 -6.37
C SER A 311 3.31 -51.54 -6.71
N ALA A 312 2.13 -52.11 -7.02
CA ALA A 312 0.91 -51.33 -7.29
C ALA A 312 0.47 -50.44 -6.11
N ARG A 313 0.53 -50.93 -4.86
CA ARG A 313 0.23 -50.12 -3.66
C ARG A 313 1.22 -48.97 -3.47
N LEU A 314 2.50 -49.21 -3.73
CA LEU A 314 3.54 -48.18 -3.70
C LEU A 314 3.27 -47.10 -4.75
N MET A 315 2.87 -47.47 -5.96
CA MET A 315 2.56 -46.50 -7.03
C MET A 315 1.35 -45.63 -6.70
N VAL A 316 0.27 -46.24 -6.18
CA VAL A 316 -0.91 -45.50 -5.70
C VAL A 316 -0.52 -44.53 -4.60
N ALA A 317 0.33 -44.94 -3.65
CA ALA A 317 0.81 -44.07 -2.60
C ALA A 317 1.70 -42.92 -3.11
N PHE A 318 2.55 -43.15 -4.13
CA PHE A 318 3.31 -42.08 -4.78
C PHE A 318 2.41 -41.07 -5.49
N GLY A 319 1.35 -41.53 -6.15
CA GLY A 319 0.33 -40.65 -6.74
C GLY A 319 -0.38 -39.81 -5.69
N ARG A 320 -0.79 -40.41 -4.56
CA ARG A 320 -1.41 -39.71 -3.44
C ARG A 320 -0.47 -38.75 -2.72
N LEU A 321 0.81 -39.10 -2.60
CA LEU A 321 1.83 -38.20 -2.07
C LEU A 321 2.02 -37.00 -2.99
N ALA A 322 2.06 -37.22 -4.31
CA ALA A 322 2.14 -36.15 -5.30
C ALA A 322 0.93 -35.19 -5.20
N GLU A 323 -0.29 -35.71 -5.09
CA GLU A 323 -1.50 -34.90 -4.88
C GLU A 323 -1.44 -34.10 -3.57
N THR A 324 -0.95 -34.71 -2.49
CA THR A 324 -0.81 -34.07 -1.18
C THR A 324 0.21 -32.94 -1.23
N GLU A 325 1.37 -33.18 -1.82
CA GLU A 325 2.42 -32.18 -2.02
C GLU A 325 1.96 -31.03 -2.93
N ASP A 326 1.21 -31.32 -4.00
CA ASP A 326 0.66 -30.29 -4.90
C ASP A 326 -0.37 -29.39 -4.19
N ARG A 327 -1.20 -29.99 -3.33
CA ARG A 327 -2.13 -29.25 -2.48
C ARG A 327 -1.39 -28.37 -1.48
N ILE A 328 -0.37 -28.90 -0.79
CA ILE A 328 0.45 -28.13 0.16
C ILE A 328 1.16 -26.98 -0.57
N ALA A 329 1.72 -27.23 -1.75
CA ALA A 329 2.36 -26.22 -2.58
C ALA A 329 1.39 -25.08 -2.95
N SER A 330 0.15 -25.41 -3.33
CA SER A 330 -0.91 -24.44 -3.62
C SER A 330 -1.26 -23.59 -2.39
N LEU A 331 -1.37 -24.22 -1.21
CA LEU A 331 -1.60 -23.51 0.05
C LEU A 331 -0.45 -22.54 0.36
N GLN A 332 0.80 -22.98 0.21
CA GLN A 332 1.99 -22.16 0.43
C GLN A 332 2.09 -20.99 -0.54
N ALA A 333 1.69 -21.18 -1.81
CA ALA A 333 1.58 -20.11 -2.78
C ALA A 333 0.55 -19.06 -2.34
N ALA A 334 -0.64 -19.50 -1.92
CA ALA A 334 -1.68 -18.61 -1.40
C ALA A 334 -1.21 -17.83 -0.16
N GLN A 335 -0.45 -18.47 0.75
CA GLN A 335 0.15 -17.78 1.90
C GLN A 335 1.00 -16.59 1.50
N ALA A 336 1.87 -16.83 0.52
CA ALA A 336 2.86 -15.85 0.12
C ALA A 336 2.17 -14.62 -0.45
N GLU A 337 1.08 -14.80 -1.20
CA GLU A 337 0.26 -13.71 -1.72
C GLU A 337 -0.47 -12.94 -0.61
N CYS A 338 -1.09 -13.65 0.34
CA CYS A 338 -1.76 -13.01 1.49
C CYS A 338 -0.78 -12.17 2.33
N GLU A 339 0.37 -12.72 2.71
CA GLU A 339 1.36 -11.98 3.49
C GLU A 339 1.98 -10.81 2.74
N PHE A 340 2.18 -10.99 1.43
CA PHE A 340 2.65 -9.91 0.59
C PHE A 340 1.64 -8.75 0.57
N ALA A 341 0.36 -9.06 0.38
CA ALA A 341 -0.71 -8.07 0.30
C ALA A 341 -1.04 -7.40 1.64
N GLU A 342 -0.95 -8.14 2.75
CA GLU A 342 -1.36 -7.66 4.08
C GLU A 342 -0.21 -7.01 4.85
N LEU A 343 0.95 -7.67 4.93
CA LEU A 343 2.03 -7.22 5.80
C LEU A 343 3.09 -6.41 5.04
N TYR A 344 3.63 -6.96 3.96
CA TYR A 344 4.68 -6.29 3.18
C TYR A 344 4.19 -4.96 2.62
N GLU A 345 3.03 -5.00 1.97
CA GLU A 345 2.43 -3.83 1.36
C GLU A 345 2.05 -2.77 2.40
N GLN A 346 1.57 -3.15 3.59
CA GLN A 346 1.24 -2.19 4.65
C GLN A 346 2.50 -1.52 5.25
N LEU A 347 3.56 -2.30 5.50
CA LEU A 347 4.85 -1.76 5.92
C LEU A 347 5.43 -0.78 4.89
N ARG A 348 5.33 -1.12 3.61
CA ARG A 348 5.75 -0.25 2.50
C ARG A 348 4.96 1.06 2.48
N HIS A 349 3.64 0.99 2.63
CA HIS A 349 2.78 2.17 2.67
C HIS A 349 3.17 3.10 3.82
N HIS A 350 3.39 2.57 5.03
CA HIS A 350 3.79 3.40 6.17
C HIS A 350 5.18 4.03 6.01
N LEU A 351 6.15 3.32 5.42
CA LEU A 351 7.44 3.93 5.07
C LEU A 351 7.26 5.12 4.12
N ALA A 352 6.38 4.98 3.13
CA ALA A 352 6.07 6.05 2.19
C ALA A 352 5.30 7.21 2.85
N MET A 353 4.41 6.93 3.81
CA MET A 353 3.73 7.96 4.61
C MET A 353 4.70 8.78 5.48
N LEU A 354 5.74 8.16 6.04
CA LEU A 354 6.80 8.90 6.75
C LEU A 354 7.51 9.89 5.82
N GLU A 355 7.72 9.51 4.55
CA GLU A 355 8.30 10.39 3.55
C GLU A 355 7.36 11.53 3.12
N SER A 356 6.05 11.26 3.02
CA SER A 356 5.05 12.32 2.83
C SER A 356 5.07 13.35 3.97
N LEU A 357 5.18 12.89 5.22
CA LEU A 357 5.27 13.78 6.39
C LEU A 357 6.58 14.59 6.39
N ARG A 358 7.71 13.99 5.97
CA ARG A 358 8.95 14.75 5.73
C ARG A 358 8.79 15.79 4.64
N SER A 359 8.08 15.47 3.57
CA SER A 359 7.80 16.42 2.48
C SER A 359 7.01 17.62 3.00
N ALA A 360 6.02 17.41 3.88
CA ALA A 360 5.30 18.50 4.54
C ALA A 360 6.23 19.37 5.42
N CYS A 361 7.16 18.76 6.17
CA CYS A 361 8.17 19.50 6.91
C CYS A 361 9.08 20.35 6.01
N HIS A 362 9.44 19.85 4.81
CA HIS A 362 10.18 20.65 3.83
C HIS A 362 9.36 21.83 3.29
N GLU A 363 8.07 21.63 3.06
CA GLU A 363 7.16 22.70 2.64
C GLU A 363 7.05 23.78 3.73
N ARG A 364 6.95 23.39 5.02
CA ARG A 364 7.02 24.33 6.14
C ARG A 364 8.32 25.15 6.13
N ARG A 365 9.47 24.53 5.87
CA ARG A 365 10.76 25.27 5.74
C ARG A 365 10.73 26.25 4.56
N ARG A 366 10.05 25.90 3.46
CA ARG A 366 9.82 26.84 2.34
C ARG A 366 8.96 28.03 2.77
N LEU A 367 7.85 27.79 3.48
CA LEU A 367 6.98 28.87 4.00
C LEU A 367 7.74 29.80 4.96
N ARG A 368 8.59 29.25 5.85
CA ARG A 368 9.44 30.07 6.74
C ARG A 368 10.38 30.99 5.96
N ARG A 369 10.99 30.49 4.87
CA ARG A 369 11.83 31.32 3.99
C ARG A 369 11.01 32.42 3.31
N CYS A 370 9.83 32.09 2.78
CA CYS A 370 8.93 33.09 2.19
C CYS A 370 8.53 34.18 3.20
N GLN A 371 8.28 33.81 4.45
CA GLN A 371 8.02 34.78 5.52
C GLN A 371 9.24 35.68 5.79
N ALA A 372 10.43 35.11 5.93
CA ALA A 372 11.66 35.88 6.15
C ALA A 372 11.96 36.84 4.98
N ASP A 373 11.73 36.40 3.74
CA ASP A 373 11.88 37.23 2.54
C ASP A 373 10.87 38.39 2.53
N ALA A 374 9.63 38.14 2.95
CA ALA A 374 8.61 39.19 3.08
C ALA A 374 8.97 40.22 4.15
N GLU A 375 9.47 39.77 5.31
CA GLU A 375 9.92 40.62 6.43
C GLU A 375 11.12 41.50 6.02
N ALA A 376 12.08 40.92 5.29
CA ALA A 376 13.20 41.67 4.73
C ALA A 376 12.73 42.69 3.67
N GLY A 377 11.75 42.31 2.84
CA GLY A 377 11.14 43.19 1.84
C GLY A 377 10.37 44.36 2.46
N LEU A 378 9.69 44.15 3.59
CA LEU A 378 9.04 45.20 4.38
C LEU A 378 10.08 46.14 5.00
N SER A 379 11.14 45.58 5.59
CA SER A 379 12.22 46.36 6.20
C SER A 379 12.88 47.31 5.20
N ARG A 380 13.16 46.84 3.97
CA ARG A 380 13.70 47.69 2.88
C ARG A 380 12.76 48.84 2.51
N ARG A 381 11.46 48.59 2.40
CA ARG A 381 10.46 49.64 2.09
C ARG A 381 10.37 50.68 3.21
N ARG A 382 10.46 50.25 4.48
CA ARG A 382 10.53 51.17 5.63
C ARG A 382 11.79 52.04 5.60
N GLU A 383 12.94 51.49 5.22
CA GLU A 383 14.17 52.27 5.03
C GLU A 383 14.05 53.27 3.87
N GLU A 384 13.43 52.89 2.76
CA GLU A 384 13.16 53.76 1.61
C GLU A 384 12.24 54.93 1.99
N ARG A 385 11.21 54.68 2.80
CA ARG A 385 10.37 55.74 3.36
C ARG A 385 11.20 56.77 4.13
N VAL A 386 12.07 56.32 5.04
CA VAL A 386 12.94 57.22 5.82
C VAL A 386 13.87 58.04 4.90
N LYS A 387 14.36 57.45 3.80
CA LYS A 387 15.17 58.17 2.81
C LYS A 387 14.36 59.23 2.06
N LEU A 388 13.14 58.92 1.63
CA LEU A 388 12.24 59.87 0.95
C LEU A 388 11.80 61.02 1.87
N GLU A 389 11.52 60.71 3.14
CA GLU A 389 11.16 61.69 4.17
C GLU A 389 12.31 62.68 4.41
N ARG A 390 13.54 62.19 4.55
CA ARG A 390 14.74 63.05 4.66
C ARG A 390 14.98 63.90 3.41
N ALA A 391 14.56 63.41 2.23
CA ALA A 391 14.68 64.14 0.97
C ALA A 391 13.52 65.11 0.71
N GLY A 392 12.53 65.20 1.62
CA GLY A 392 11.35 66.07 1.46
C GLY A 392 10.45 65.70 0.27
N ARG A 393 10.45 64.43 -0.16
CA ARG A 393 9.66 63.94 -1.29
C ARG A 393 8.28 63.45 -0.82
N ASP A 394 7.36 63.32 -1.78
CA ASP A 394 6.04 62.72 -1.53
C ASP A 394 6.18 61.26 -1.06
N LEU A 395 5.44 60.92 0.01
CA LEU A 395 5.49 59.63 0.70
C LEU A 395 4.31 58.72 0.36
N THR A 396 3.26 59.25 -0.28
CA THR A 396 1.98 58.54 -0.50
C THR A 396 2.16 57.15 -1.12
N LEU A 397 2.92 57.04 -2.21
CA LEU A 397 3.22 55.77 -2.87
C LEU A 397 4.03 54.80 -1.99
N CYS A 398 4.96 55.32 -1.19
CA CYS A 398 5.79 54.49 -0.33
C CYS A 398 4.96 53.93 0.84
N GLU A 399 4.04 54.74 1.38
CA GLU A 399 3.10 54.31 2.42
C GLU A 399 2.14 53.22 1.92
N THR A 400 1.61 53.33 0.70
CA THR A 400 0.79 52.25 0.12
C THR A 400 1.60 50.96 -0.08
N GLN A 401 2.84 51.07 -0.57
CA GLN A 401 3.73 49.91 -0.73
C GLN A 401 4.13 49.26 0.61
N ILE A 402 4.27 50.05 1.68
CA ILE A 402 4.48 49.52 3.03
C ILE A 402 3.24 48.77 3.49
N ALA A 403 2.04 49.35 3.35
CA ALA A 403 0.81 48.68 3.74
C ALA A 403 0.59 47.35 2.99
N GLU A 404 0.88 47.31 1.68
CA GLU A 404 0.84 46.07 0.89
C GLU A 404 1.87 45.03 1.36
N ALA A 405 3.08 45.48 1.72
CA ALA A 405 4.14 44.60 2.23
C ALA A 405 3.84 44.09 3.65
N GLU A 406 3.23 44.90 4.51
CA GLU A 406 2.73 44.50 5.83
C GLU A 406 1.66 43.41 5.67
N ALA A 407 0.67 43.64 4.81
CA ALA A 407 -0.35 42.63 4.51
C ALA A 407 0.26 41.34 3.91
N ALA A 408 1.35 41.43 3.15
CA ALA A 408 2.06 40.25 2.63
C ALA A 408 2.79 39.47 3.73
N VAL A 409 3.46 40.16 4.67
CA VAL A 409 4.09 39.55 5.84
C VAL A 409 3.05 38.83 6.70
N ASP A 410 1.91 39.47 6.96
CA ASP A 410 0.83 38.88 7.76
C ASP A 410 0.26 37.60 7.11
N ARG A 411 0.08 37.60 5.78
CA ARG A 411 -0.34 36.39 5.03
C ARG A 411 0.69 35.26 5.16
N CYS A 412 1.97 35.53 4.88
CA CYS A 412 3.01 34.50 4.96
C CYS A 412 3.16 33.95 6.38
N ARG A 413 3.03 34.82 7.40
CA ARG A 413 3.04 34.42 8.80
C ARG A 413 1.85 33.50 9.13
N SER A 414 0.64 33.88 8.73
CA SER A 414 -0.57 33.07 8.95
C SER A 414 -0.47 31.70 8.25
N GLU A 415 0.04 31.66 7.02
CA GLU A 415 0.25 30.42 6.27
C GLU A 415 1.27 29.51 6.99
N PHE A 416 2.39 30.06 7.45
CA PHE A 416 3.41 29.32 8.18
C PHE A 416 2.88 28.77 9.52
N GLU A 417 2.17 29.58 10.30
CA GLU A 417 1.59 29.18 11.59
C GLU A 417 0.52 28.09 11.38
N SER A 418 -0.38 28.28 10.42
CA SER A 418 -1.41 27.30 10.06
C SER A 418 -0.81 25.98 9.59
N ALA A 419 0.17 26.01 8.68
CA ALA A 419 0.83 24.80 8.20
C ALA A 419 1.59 24.09 9.33
N SER A 420 2.24 24.84 10.22
CA SER A 420 2.94 24.27 11.38
C SER A 420 1.98 23.57 12.33
N ALA A 421 0.82 24.16 12.62
CA ALA A 421 -0.22 23.57 13.44
C ALA A 421 -0.84 22.32 12.78
N ALA A 422 -1.09 22.39 11.47
CA ALA A 422 -1.60 21.26 10.70
C ALA A 422 -0.63 20.07 10.73
N ILE A 423 0.66 20.28 10.49
CA ILE A 423 1.67 19.20 10.53
C ILE A 423 1.75 18.56 11.91
N LYS A 424 1.63 19.34 13.00
CA LYS A 424 1.59 18.81 14.38
C LYS A 424 0.39 17.89 14.59
N SER A 425 -0.81 18.33 14.20
CA SER A 425 -2.02 17.50 14.32
C SER A 425 -1.95 16.24 13.44
N GLU A 426 -1.34 16.37 12.26
CA GLU A 426 -1.26 15.30 11.28
C GLU A 426 -0.20 14.26 11.65
N SER A 427 0.91 14.66 12.28
CA SER A 427 1.89 13.69 12.81
C SER A 427 1.25 12.77 13.85
N ASP A 428 0.44 13.32 14.75
CA ASP A 428 -0.24 12.54 15.78
C ASP A 428 -1.27 11.60 15.17
N ARG A 429 -2.03 12.08 14.17
CA ARG A 429 -3.00 11.28 13.42
C ARG A 429 -2.33 10.12 12.68
N ILE A 430 -1.22 10.37 12.00
CA ILE A 430 -0.44 9.34 11.27
C ILE A 430 0.17 8.33 12.24
N ASP A 431 0.69 8.76 13.40
CA ASP A 431 1.23 7.86 14.42
C ASP A 431 0.14 6.91 14.97
N LEU A 432 -1.06 7.43 15.23
CA LEU A 432 -2.22 6.63 15.66
C LEU A 432 -2.67 5.65 14.58
N LEU A 433 -2.80 6.12 13.33
CA LEU A 433 -3.22 5.30 12.20
C LEU A 433 -2.21 4.17 11.95
N ARG A 434 -0.92 4.48 11.92
CA ARG A 434 0.15 3.49 11.77
C ARG A 434 0.12 2.43 12.86
N GLY A 435 -0.04 2.84 14.12
CA GLY A 435 -0.13 1.91 15.23
C GLY A 435 -1.30 0.94 15.08
N PHE A 436 -2.48 1.45 14.68
CA PHE A 436 -3.66 0.63 14.44
C PHE A 436 -3.47 -0.31 13.24
N GLU A 437 -3.10 0.23 12.08
CA GLU A 437 -3.03 -0.55 10.83
C GLU A 437 -1.93 -1.61 10.86
N LEU A 438 -0.76 -1.32 11.44
CA LEU A 438 0.31 -2.34 11.57
C LEU A 438 -0.08 -3.47 12.52
N ARG A 439 -0.80 -3.16 13.61
CA ARG A 439 -1.32 -4.20 14.51
C ARG A 439 -2.34 -5.07 13.80
N SER A 440 -3.30 -4.45 13.11
CA SER A 440 -4.32 -5.16 12.33
C SER A 440 -3.71 -6.04 11.25
N ALA A 441 -2.73 -5.51 10.50
CA ALA A 441 -2.01 -6.27 9.47
C ALA A 441 -1.24 -7.47 10.05
N LEU A 442 -0.58 -7.30 11.20
CA LEU A 442 0.14 -8.39 11.86
C LEU A 442 -0.82 -9.49 12.34
N LEU A 443 -1.94 -9.11 12.97
CA LEU A 443 -2.94 -10.07 13.44
C LEU A 443 -3.56 -10.84 12.28
N CYS A 444 -4.00 -10.14 11.24
CA CYS A 444 -4.53 -10.75 10.03
C CYS A 444 -3.54 -11.74 9.41
N SER A 445 -2.26 -11.36 9.32
CA SER A 445 -1.21 -12.25 8.82
C SER A 445 -1.01 -13.50 9.70
N MET A 446 -1.06 -13.35 11.02
CA MET A 446 -0.95 -14.48 11.95
C MET A 446 -2.17 -15.41 11.90
N GLU A 447 -3.37 -14.87 11.76
CA GLU A 447 -4.62 -15.62 11.60
C GLU A 447 -4.60 -16.44 10.30
N HIS A 448 -4.23 -15.82 9.18
CA HIS A 448 -4.06 -16.52 7.90
C HIS A 448 -2.98 -17.59 7.96
N GLN A 449 -1.85 -17.32 8.65
CA GLN A 449 -0.82 -18.33 8.87
C GLN A 449 -1.34 -19.51 9.69
N LEU A 450 -2.10 -19.27 10.77
CA LEU A 450 -2.67 -20.34 11.59
C LEU A 450 -3.63 -21.22 10.77
N LEU A 451 -4.58 -20.59 10.07
CA LEU A 451 -5.55 -21.27 9.21
C LEU A 451 -4.85 -22.19 8.21
N GLN A 452 -3.80 -21.69 7.57
CA GLN A 452 -3.12 -22.46 6.56
C GLN A 452 -2.30 -23.61 7.15
N GLN A 453 -1.65 -23.41 8.30
CA GLN A 453 -0.94 -24.50 8.97
C GLN A 453 -1.90 -25.64 9.37
N GLN A 454 -3.12 -25.30 9.76
CA GLN A 454 -4.18 -26.29 9.98
C GLN A 454 -4.52 -27.05 8.69
N GLN A 455 -4.73 -26.36 7.57
CA GLN A 455 -5.01 -27.01 6.27
C GLN A 455 -3.86 -27.89 5.77
N VAL A 456 -2.61 -27.51 6.04
CA VAL A 456 -1.44 -28.34 5.74
C VAL A 456 -1.42 -29.60 6.61
N ALA A 457 -1.73 -29.48 7.90
CA ALA A 457 -1.85 -30.63 8.79
C ALA A 457 -2.96 -31.58 8.33
N ASP A 458 -4.12 -31.05 7.94
CA ASP A 458 -5.23 -31.84 7.42
C ASP A 458 -4.87 -32.58 6.12
N ALA A 459 -4.11 -31.93 5.23
CA ALA A 459 -3.61 -32.58 4.01
C ALA A 459 -2.68 -33.76 4.33
N TRP A 460 -1.76 -33.60 5.30
CA TRP A 460 -0.91 -34.69 5.76
C TRP A 460 -1.70 -35.81 6.45
N GLN A 461 -2.70 -35.47 7.27
CA GLN A 461 -3.56 -36.46 7.93
C GLN A 461 -4.34 -37.30 6.93
N GLN A 462 -4.80 -36.69 5.83
CA GLN A 462 -5.47 -37.40 4.74
C GLN A 462 -4.53 -38.37 4.00
N PHE A 463 -3.24 -38.09 3.97
CA PHE A 463 -2.23 -38.97 3.36
C PHE A 463 -1.82 -40.15 4.27
N LEU A 464 -1.82 -39.98 5.60
CA LEU A 464 -1.35 -40.99 6.56
C LEU A 464 -1.92 -42.41 6.31
N PRO A 465 -3.23 -42.62 6.05
CA PRO A 465 -3.77 -43.96 5.82
C PRO A 465 -3.14 -44.67 4.61
N GLU A 466 -2.82 -43.93 3.54
CA GLU A 466 -2.17 -44.50 2.35
C GLU A 466 -0.72 -44.90 2.64
N ALA A 467 -0.01 -44.13 3.46
CA ALA A 467 1.33 -44.48 3.92
C ALA A 467 1.34 -45.79 4.76
N HIS A 468 0.35 -45.98 5.63
CA HIS A 468 0.23 -47.19 6.45
C HIS A 468 0.01 -48.46 5.62
N LYS A 469 -0.66 -48.37 4.46
CA LYS A 469 -0.89 -49.52 3.56
C LYS A 469 0.40 -50.05 2.91
N ILE A 470 1.47 -49.29 2.94
CA ILE A 470 2.80 -49.65 2.40
C ILE A 470 3.67 -50.33 3.46
N SER A 471 3.47 -50.02 4.75
CA SER A 471 4.25 -50.60 5.85
C SER A 471 3.91 -52.09 6.05
N PRO A 472 4.91 -52.99 6.07
CA PRO A 472 4.66 -54.43 6.19
C PRO A 472 4.24 -54.89 7.60
N ASN A 473 4.18 -54.01 8.60
CA ASN A 473 3.82 -54.37 9.98
C ASN A 473 2.82 -53.39 10.58
N SER A 474 1.54 -53.78 10.60
CA SER A 474 0.64 -53.40 11.70
C SER A 474 1.05 -54.25 12.90
N PRO A 475 1.40 -53.69 14.07
CA PRO A 475 1.53 -54.51 15.28
C PRO A 475 0.16 -55.13 15.53
N GLY A 476 0.09 -56.45 15.39
CA GLY A 476 -1.11 -57.21 15.69
C GLY A 476 -1.60 -56.87 17.08
N GLU A 477 -2.92 -56.76 17.20
CA GLU A 477 -3.61 -57.09 18.44
C GLU A 477 -3.02 -58.40 18.95
N VAL A 478 -2.19 -58.30 19.98
CA VAL A 478 -1.76 -59.47 20.75
C VAL A 478 -3.03 -59.92 21.47
N GLU A 479 -3.77 -60.83 20.85
CA GLU A 479 -4.76 -61.63 21.52
C GLU A 479 -4.05 -62.33 22.69
N ASN A 480 -4.24 -61.78 23.89
CA ASN A 480 -3.86 -62.44 25.13
C ASN A 480 -4.68 -63.72 25.24
N ASN A 481 -4.00 -64.85 25.11
CA ASN A 481 -4.47 -66.16 25.54
C ASN A 481 -3.58 -66.67 26.67
#